data_AF-I3P634-F1
#
_entry.id   AF-I3P634-F1
#
_cell.length_a   1.000
_cell.length_b   1.000
_cell.length_c   1.000
_cell.angle_alpha   90.00
_cell.angle_beta   90.00
_cell.angle_gamma   90.00
#
_symmetry.space_group_name_H-M   'P 1'
#
loop_
_entity.id
_entity.type
_entity.pdbx_description
1 polymer ?
#
loop_
_entity_poly.entity_id
_entity_poly.type
_entity_poly.pdbx_seq_one_letter_code
_entity_poly.pdbx_strand_id
1 'polypeptide(L)'
;MNSVAQCLQNTIADPRHAALHIEVASTGPFIIAMRDDTSYCVKKLARTLGRGRSSGVQVPREVADVVSENYRLFQADIRKALSKTICHPGGITFHVLDAQLLEQGVRHRAGAGPLLSLDPLVEEADHHLRASRGFLLGGVKHVGLVPSPGAQSFLRQMATLSVDTEYTLIEDDIFTGGTIKEVLRMLQRLGVRIGRVVTGIRLSDEADDPIPGVVVDPVLQYRILGSSEKTHPLEIADPRNFLLGLSGLVVRLPDGSWTRAPYWLPFVRASVRIGISAECEEEFALLAMQANLDFYSRIQRSLGRIVRISDFPSPVRDLLSTLGFAQMSTPACIALEHMMTHLDQHIETVIGGGRTTTEIRNSVPSGAKSLR
;
A
#
# COMPACT_ATOMS: atom_id res chain seq x y z
N MET A 1 -25.68 6.25 2.73
CA MET A 1 -24.20 6.36 2.82
C MET A 1 -23.52 6.79 1.51
N ASN A 2 -24.20 6.81 0.35
CA ASN A 2 -23.59 7.23 -0.92
C ASN A 2 -23.46 8.76 -1.15
N SER A 3 -23.98 9.63 -0.27
CA SER A 3 -24.02 11.08 -0.55
C SER A 3 -22.68 11.79 -0.35
N VAL A 4 -21.88 11.40 0.64
CA VAL A 4 -20.59 12.04 0.93
C VAL A 4 -19.59 11.69 -0.17
N ALA A 5 -19.37 10.41 -0.45
CA ALA A 5 -18.43 9.98 -1.50
C ALA A 5 -18.77 10.56 -2.88
N GLN A 6 -20.06 10.61 -3.26
CA GLN A 6 -20.49 11.21 -4.53
C GLN A 6 -20.25 12.74 -4.54
N CYS A 7 -20.50 13.43 -3.42
CA CYS A 7 -20.23 14.86 -3.28
C CYS A 7 -18.72 15.16 -3.38
N LEU A 8 -17.89 14.33 -2.74
CA LEU A 8 -16.43 14.43 -2.82
C LEU A 8 -15.96 14.24 -4.27
N GLN A 9 -16.47 13.23 -4.98
CA GLN A 9 -16.10 12.98 -6.38
C GLN A 9 -16.49 14.13 -7.31
N ASN A 10 -17.71 14.66 -7.18
CA ASN A 10 -18.16 15.79 -7.99
C ASN A 10 -17.30 17.05 -7.77
N THR A 11 -16.84 17.26 -6.53
CA THR A 11 -16.00 18.41 -6.18
C THR A 11 -14.56 18.23 -6.65
N ILE A 12 -14.01 17.01 -6.55
CA ILE A 12 -12.69 16.68 -7.10
C ILE A 12 -12.67 16.85 -8.63
N ALA A 13 -13.81 16.59 -9.29
CA ALA A 13 -13.94 16.72 -10.74
C ALA A 13 -13.98 18.16 -11.26
N ASP A 14 -14.24 19.18 -10.42
CA ASP A 14 -14.08 20.59 -10.82
C ASP A 14 -12.79 21.15 -10.23
N PRO A 15 -11.72 21.19 -11.03
CA PRO A 15 -10.40 21.40 -10.48
C PRO A 15 -10.09 22.90 -10.24
N ARG A 16 -11.05 23.79 -10.54
CA ARG A 16 -10.99 25.24 -10.22
C ARG A 16 -11.26 25.55 -8.75
N HIS A 17 -11.72 24.56 -7.98
CA HIS A 17 -12.06 24.75 -6.58
C HIS A 17 -10.82 24.72 -5.68
N ALA A 18 -10.86 25.50 -4.59
CA ALA A 18 -9.92 25.40 -3.48
C ALA A 18 -9.85 23.97 -2.92
N ALA A 19 -8.87 23.66 -2.06
CA ALA A 19 -8.79 22.36 -1.39
C ALA A 19 -10.16 22.00 -0.77
N LEU A 20 -10.64 20.79 -1.03
CA LEU A 20 -11.87 20.34 -0.39
C LEU A 20 -11.55 19.99 1.06
N HIS A 21 -12.17 20.71 1.99
CA HIS A 21 -11.98 20.48 3.42
C HIS A 21 -13.10 19.60 3.97
N ILE A 22 -12.72 18.52 4.65
CA ILE A 22 -13.62 17.66 5.42
C ILE A 22 -13.26 17.79 6.89
N GLU A 23 -14.20 18.26 7.69
CA GLU A 23 -14.05 18.30 9.14
C GLU A 23 -14.48 16.97 9.76
N VAL A 24 -13.63 16.42 10.63
CA VAL A 24 -13.85 15.15 11.32
C VAL A 24 -13.87 15.40 12.81
N ALA A 25 -15.04 15.27 13.43
CA ALA A 25 -15.16 15.40 14.89
C ALA A 25 -14.43 14.25 15.61
N SER A 26 -13.64 14.58 16.63
CA SER A 26 -12.94 13.58 17.47
C SER A 26 -13.87 12.59 18.19
N THR A 27 -15.13 12.98 18.42
CA THR A 27 -16.16 12.15 19.07
C THR A 27 -17.06 11.41 18.06
N GLY A 28 -16.83 11.58 16.76
CA GLY A 28 -17.63 11.00 15.68
C GLY A 28 -17.33 9.53 15.38
N PRO A 29 -17.81 9.00 14.25
CA PRO A 29 -17.38 7.70 13.77
C PRO A 29 -15.88 7.71 13.43
N PHE A 30 -15.23 6.55 13.53
CA PHE A 30 -13.87 6.38 13.02
C PHE A 30 -13.91 6.34 11.50
N ILE A 31 -13.24 7.28 10.85
CA ILE A 31 -13.23 7.39 9.39
C ILE A 31 -12.00 6.68 8.84
N ILE A 32 -12.19 5.87 7.81
CA ILE A 32 -11.08 5.32 7.02
C ILE A 32 -11.22 5.85 5.59
N ALA A 33 -10.31 6.74 5.21
CA ALA A 33 -10.15 7.19 3.84
C ALA A 33 -9.42 6.10 3.05
N MET A 34 -10.04 5.59 2.00
CA MET A 34 -9.49 4.53 1.17
C MET A 34 -9.49 4.96 -0.29
N ARG A 35 -8.41 4.72 -1.02
CA ARG A 35 -8.42 4.92 -2.46
C ARG A 35 -8.86 3.65 -3.17
N ASP A 36 -9.76 3.81 -4.14
CA ASP A 36 -10.11 2.76 -5.08
C ASP A 36 -9.04 2.67 -6.18
N ASP A 37 -7.94 1.98 -5.85
CA ASP A 37 -6.83 1.75 -6.77
C ASP A 37 -7.11 0.62 -7.78
N THR A 38 -8.37 0.25 -8.04
CA THR A 38 -8.73 -0.90 -8.89
C THR A 38 -8.00 -0.85 -10.23
N SER A 39 -8.04 0.27 -10.95
CA SER A 39 -7.42 0.40 -12.28
C SER A 39 -5.92 0.08 -12.25
N TYR A 40 -5.19 0.62 -11.27
CA TYR A 40 -3.75 0.34 -11.10
C TYR A 40 -3.49 -1.12 -10.72
N CYS A 41 -4.24 -1.64 -9.74
CA CYS A 41 -4.08 -3.00 -9.23
C CYS A 41 -4.33 -4.03 -10.32
N VAL A 42 -5.42 -3.84 -11.09
CA VAL A 42 -5.78 -4.67 -12.24
C VAL A 42 -4.69 -4.63 -13.29
N LYS A 43 -4.20 -3.44 -13.68
CA LYS A 43 -3.13 -3.31 -14.67
C LYS A 43 -1.88 -4.09 -14.26
N LYS A 44 -1.47 -4.04 -12.99
CA LYS A 44 -0.29 -4.77 -12.51
C LYS A 44 -0.51 -6.27 -12.39
N LEU A 45 -1.61 -6.69 -11.77
CA LEU A 45 -1.91 -8.10 -11.57
C LEU A 45 -2.19 -8.79 -12.90
N ALA A 46 -2.97 -8.20 -13.78
CA ALA A 46 -3.30 -8.80 -15.07
C ALA A 46 -2.07 -8.92 -15.99
N ARG A 47 -1.12 -7.97 -15.96
CA ARG A 47 0.20 -8.14 -16.60
C ARG A 47 0.96 -9.33 -16.04
N THR A 48 0.97 -9.44 -14.72
CA THR A 48 1.71 -10.48 -13.99
C THR A 48 1.13 -11.86 -14.28
N LEU A 49 -0.20 -11.98 -14.22
CA LEU A 49 -0.96 -13.19 -14.49
C LEU A 49 -1.01 -13.54 -16.00
N GLY A 50 -0.82 -12.56 -16.88
CA GLY A 50 -0.83 -12.75 -18.34
C GLY A 50 0.48 -13.25 -18.94
N ARG A 51 1.61 -13.20 -18.21
CA ARG A 51 2.97 -13.53 -18.71
C ARG A 51 3.15 -14.96 -19.26
N GLY A 52 2.19 -15.86 -19.04
CA GLY A 52 2.17 -17.18 -19.67
C GLY A 52 1.78 -17.20 -21.15
N ARG A 53 1.35 -16.06 -21.73
CA ARG A 53 1.01 -15.92 -23.16
C ARG A 53 1.96 -14.88 -23.78
N SER A 54 2.90 -15.35 -24.59
CA SER A 54 3.83 -14.61 -25.48
C SER A 54 4.15 -13.16 -25.09
N SER A 55 5.40 -12.94 -24.67
CA SER A 55 5.99 -11.64 -24.34
C SER A 55 5.73 -10.58 -25.42
N GLY A 56 4.85 -9.61 -25.13
CA GLY A 56 4.63 -8.42 -25.96
C GLY A 56 3.16 -8.06 -26.20
N VAL A 57 2.22 -8.97 -25.91
CA VAL A 57 0.80 -8.72 -26.15
C VAL A 57 0.19 -7.89 -25.02
N GLN A 58 -0.68 -6.94 -25.39
CA GLN A 58 -1.57 -6.26 -24.43
C GLN A 58 -2.24 -7.30 -23.52
N VAL A 59 -2.40 -6.96 -22.24
CA VAL A 59 -3.13 -7.80 -21.29
C VAL A 59 -4.48 -8.17 -21.91
N PRO A 60 -4.83 -9.45 -22.06
CA PRO A 60 -6.13 -9.83 -22.59
C PRO A 60 -7.22 -9.19 -21.74
N ARG A 61 -8.16 -8.50 -22.40
CA ARG A 61 -9.27 -7.79 -21.74
C ARG A 61 -10.00 -8.68 -20.73
N GLU A 62 -10.21 -9.94 -21.09
CA GLU A 62 -10.79 -10.98 -20.21
C GLU A 62 -10.05 -11.12 -18.87
N VAL A 63 -8.71 -11.12 -18.87
CA VAL A 63 -7.92 -11.21 -17.63
C VAL A 63 -8.09 -9.95 -16.80
N ALA A 64 -8.09 -8.78 -17.44
CA ALA A 64 -8.29 -7.51 -16.75
C ALA A 64 -9.69 -7.43 -16.10
N ASP A 65 -10.73 -7.86 -16.81
CA ASP A 65 -12.11 -7.86 -16.33
C ASP A 65 -12.28 -8.80 -15.13
N VAL A 66 -11.77 -10.04 -15.23
CA VAL A 66 -11.79 -11.02 -14.12
C VAL A 66 -11.04 -10.49 -12.91
N VAL A 67 -9.85 -9.91 -13.08
CA VAL A 67 -9.08 -9.35 -11.97
C VAL A 67 -9.80 -8.14 -11.37
N SER A 68 -10.44 -7.30 -12.19
CA SER A 68 -11.17 -6.11 -11.75
C SER A 68 -12.36 -6.46 -10.87
N GLU A 69 -13.21 -7.39 -11.32
CA GLU A 69 -14.34 -7.88 -10.55
C GLU A 69 -13.90 -8.45 -9.21
N ASN A 70 -12.92 -9.36 -9.23
CA ASN A 70 -12.46 -10.02 -8.02
C ASN A 70 -11.72 -9.07 -7.07
N TYR A 71 -11.03 -8.06 -7.59
CA TYR A 71 -10.37 -7.06 -6.74
C TYR A 71 -11.39 -6.20 -6.00
N ARG A 72 -12.52 -5.81 -6.62
CA ARG A 72 -13.59 -5.09 -5.92
C ARG A 72 -14.21 -5.93 -4.79
N LEU A 73 -14.39 -7.23 -5.02
CA LEU A 73 -14.85 -8.14 -3.97
C LEU A 73 -13.83 -8.25 -2.83
N PHE A 74 -12.54 -8.37 -3.15
CA PHE A 74 -11.47 -8.33 -2.15
C PHE A 74 -11.48 -7.03 -1.33
N GLN A 75 -11.70 -5.87 -1.96
CA GLN A 75 -11.84 -4.61 -1.22
C GLN A 75 -13.01 -4.63 -0.23
N ALA A 76 -14.14 -5.23 -0.63
CA ALA A 76 -15.29 -5.39 0.27
C ALA A 76 -14.97 -6.32 1.44
N ASP A 77 -14.25 -7.42 1.19
CA ASP A 77 -13.82 -8.37 2.21
C ASP A 77 -12.85 -7.71 3.22
N ILE A 78 -11.91 -6.87 2.76
CA ILE A 78 -11.02 -6.08 3.63
C ILE A 78 -11.81 -5.07 4.47
N ARG A 79 -12.77 -4.33 3.89
CA ARG A 79 -13.61 -3.43 4.67
C ARG A 79 -14.41 -4.17 5.73
N LYS A 80 -14.96 -5.35 5.41
CA LYS A 80 -15.65 -6.20 6.38
C LYS A 80 -14.71 -6.66 7.51
N ALA A 81 -13.48 -7.05 7.18
CA ALA A 81 -12.48 -7.42 8.18
C ALA A 81 -12.18 -6.25 9.12
N LEU A 82 -11.91 -5.06 8.58
CA LEU A 82 -11.66 -3.85 9.35
C LEU A 82 -12.84 -3.45 10.23
N SER A 83 -14.07 -3.51 9.71
CA SER A 83 -15.28 -3.26 10.50
C SER A 83 -15.44 -4.20 11.68
N LYS A 84 -14.90 -5.41 11.59
CA LYS A 84 -14.97 -6.41 12.66
C LYS A 84 -13.89 -6.19 13.72
N THR A 85 -12.70 -5.75 13.32
CA THR A 85 -11.52 -5.72 14.20
C THR A 85 -11.16 -4.32 14.73
N ILE A 86 -11.78 -3.26 14.20
CA ILE A 86 -11.64 -1.91 14.74
C ILE A 86 -12.83 -1.65 15.68
N CYS A 87 -12.53 -1.46 16.96
CA CYS A 87 -13.52 -1.16 17.98
C CYS A 87 -13.54 0.35 18.24
N HIS A 88 -14.51 1.06 17.66
CA HIS A 88 -14.71 2.49 17.91
C HIS A 88 -16.15 2.77 18.39
N PRO A 89 -16.36 3.60 19.43
CA PRO A 89 -17.71 3.86 19.97
C PRO A 89 -18.70 4.41 18.95
N GLY A 90 -18.23 5.28 18.04
CA GLY A 90 -19.03 5.85 16.96
C GLY A 90 -19.22 4.93 15.75
N GLY A 91 -18.75 3.68 15.80
CA GLY A 91 -18.65 2.81 14.63
C GLY A 91 -17.60 3.28 13.62
N ILE A 92 -17.64 2.71 12.41
CA ILE A 92 -16.67 2.97 11.34
C ILE A 92 -17.38 3.45 10.09
N THR A 93 -16.82 4.47 9.45
CA THR A 93 -17.25 4.98 8.16
C THR A 93 -16.10 4.87 7.16
N PHE A 94 -16.37 4.33 5.97
CA PHE A 94 -15.40 4.29 4.89
C PHE A 94 -15.67 5.42 3.88
N HIS A 95 -14.65 6.22 3.61
CA HIS A 95 -14.66 7.16 2.49
C HIS A 95 -13.84 6.54 1.35
N VAL A 96 -14.52 5.88 0.41
CA VAL A 96 -13.88 5.29 -0.78
C VAL A 96 -13.76 6.36 -1.86
N LEU A 97 -12.53 6.71 -2.22
CA LEU A 97 -12.17 7.81 -3.11
C LEU A 97 -11.65 7.25 -4.42
N ASP A 98 -12.11 7.79 -5.55
CA ASP A 98 -11.62 7.35 -6.86
C ASP A 98 -10.18 7.83 -7.08
N ALA A 99 -9.25 6.90 -7.28
CA ALA A 99 -7.84 7.21 -7.45
C ALA A 99 -7.54 8.01 -8.72
N GLN A 100 -8.30 7.80 -9.81
CA GLN A 100 -8.12 8.53 -11.07
C GLN A 100 -8.58 9.98 -10.92
N LEU A 101 -9.69 10.21 -10.22
CA LEU A 101 -10.14 11.57 -9.92
C LEU A 101 -9.14 12.31 -9.02
N LEU A 102 -8.60 11.65 -7.99
CA LEU A 102 -7.54 12.22 -7.15
C LEU A 102 -6.30 12.58 -7.98
N GLU A 103 -5.84 11.67 -8.84
CA GLU A 103 -4.69 11.93 -9.74
C GLU A 103 -4.96 13.12 -10.68
N GLN A 104 -6.15 13.20 -11.29
CA GLN A 104 -6.55 14.32 -12.14
C GLN A 104 -6.54 15.64 -11.37
N GLY A 105 -7.08 15.65 -10.14
CA GLY A 105 -7.05 16.82 -9.26
C GLY A 105 -5.63 17.24 -8.91
N VAL A 106 -4.74 16.28 -8.60
CA VAL A 106 -3.33 16.51 -8.32
C VAL A 106 -2.64 17.15 -9.51
N ARG A 107 -2.82 16.58 -10.71
CA ARG A 107 -2.22 17.12 -11.94
C ARG A 107 -2.68 18.54 -12.25
N HIS A 108 -3.98 18.80 -12.10
CA HIS A 108 -4.49 20.15 -12.32
C HIS A 108 -3.89 21.15 -11.33
N ARG A 109 -3.83 20.80 -10.04
CA ARG A 109 -3.22 21.67 -9.01
C ARG A 109 -1.74 21.88 -9.24
N ALA A 110 -1.02 20.83 -9.66
CA ALA A 110 0.39 20.91 -10.01
C ALA A 110 0.67 21.87 -11.17
N GLY A 111 -0.32 22.12 -12.03
CA GLY A 111 -0.27 23.15 -13.06
C GLY A 111 0.76 22.84 -14.14
N ALA A 112 1.22 23.89 -14.83
CA ALA A 112 2.29 23.78 -15.81
C ALA A 112 3.66 23.87 -15.12
N GLY A 113 4.49 22.85 -15.30
CA GLY A 113 5.86 22.86 -14.82
C GLY A 113 6.42 21.44 -14.62
N PRO A 114 7.72 21.32 -14.32
CA PRO A 114 8.35 20.03 -14.10
C PRO A 114 7.85 19.32 -12.84
N LEU A 115 7.43 18.07 -13.00
CA LEU A 115 6.85 17.23 -11.97
C LEU A 115 7.86 16.18 -11.49
N LEU A 116 8.02 16.11 -10.17
CA LEU A 116 8.75 15.03 -9.50
C LEU A 116 7.75 14.21 -8.69
N SER A 117 7.46 12.98 -9.09
CA SER A 117 6.48 12.14 -8.39
C SER A 117 7.14 11.16 -7.41
N LEU A 118 6.60 11.06 -6.20
CA LEU A 118 6.85 9.99 -5.24
C LEU A 118 5.84 8.84 -5.37
N ASP A 119 4.63 9.18 -5.83
CA ASP A 119 3.52 8.25 -5.96
C ASP A 119 3.75 7.27 -7.12
N PRO A 120 3.77 5.95 -6.87
CA PRO A 120 3.87 4.97 -7.94
C PRO A 120 2.64 4.89 -8.85
N LEU A 121 1.53 5.56 -8.52
CA LEU A 121 0.30 5.61 -9.31
C LEU A 121 0.29 6.73 -10.35
N VAL A 122 0.98 7.83 -10.10
CA VAL A 122 1.09 8.93 -11.07
C VAL A 122 2.02 8.47 -12.18
N GLU A 123 1.45 8.21 -13.36
CA GLU A 123 2.22 7.69 -14.51
C GLU A 123 2.87 8.80 -15.35
N GLU A 124 2.31 10.01 -15.33
CA GLU A 124 2.80 11.15 -16.11
C GLU A 124 3.46 12.16 -15.19
N ALA A 125 4.75 11.96 -14.92
CA ALA A 125 5.63 12.95 -14.31
C ALA A 125 6.96 12.98 -15.09
N ASP A 126 7.64 14.12 -15.08
CA ASP A 126 8.95 14.25 -15.75
C ASP A 126 10.00 13.35 -15.08
N HIS A 127 9.90 13.20 -13.76
CA HIS A 127 10.78 12.33 -12.98
C HIS A 127 9.99 11.56 -11.92
N HIS A 128 10.43 10.34 -11.63
CA HIS A 128 9.92 9.53 -10.53
C HIS A 128 11.03 9.27 -9.51
N LEU A 129 10.83 9.74 -8.28
CA LEU A 129 11.65 9.38 -7.15
C LEU A 129 10.97 8.25 -6.38
N ARG A 130 11.34 7.02 -6.72
CA ARG A 130 10.85 5.77 -6.15
C ARG A 130 11.44 5.56 -4.75
N ALA A 131 10.94 6.33 -3.79
CA ALA A 131 11.32 6.27 -2.39
C ALA A 131 10.28 5.49 -1.57
N SER A 132 10.72 4.88 -0.48
CA SER A 132 9.82 4.24 0.49
C SER A 132 10.45 4.30 1.87
N ARG A 133 9.63 4.40 2.91
CA ARG A 133 10.08 4.17 4.28
C ARG A 133 10.39 2.68 4.46
N GLY A 134 11.63 2.37 4.82
CA GLY A 134 12.08 1.00 5.08
C GLY A 134 11.85 0.61 6.52
N PHE A 135 11.36 -0.60 6.75
CA PHE A 135 11.11 -1.15 8.08
C PHE A 135 11.80 -2.50 8.26
N LEU A 136 12.00 -2.93 9.51
CA LEU A 136 12.23 -4.34 9.80
C LEU A 136 10.91 -5.13 9.68
N LEU A 137 11.02 -6.46 9.61
CA LEU A 137 9.87 -7.36 9.73
C LEU A 137 9.06 -7.08 11.02
N GLY A 138 7.76 -7.37 10.97
CA GLY A 138 6.78 -6.88 11.95
C GLY A 138 6.39 -5.42 11.72
N GLY A 139 7.14 -4.66 10.92
CA GLY A 139 6.77 -3.32 10.47
C GLY A 139 6.80 -2.24 11.55
N VAL A 140 7.37 -2.49 12.74
CA VAL A 140 7.41 -1.50 13.83
C VAL A 140 8.63 -0.59 13.71
N LYS A 141 9.81 -1.17 13.54
CA LYS A 141 11.08 -0.42 13.55
C LYS A 141 11.37 0.20 12.18
N HIS A 142 11.30 1.53 12.10
CA HIS A 142 11.72 2.32 10.93
C HIS A 142 13.26 2.34 10.81
N VAL A 143 13.77 2.19 9.59
CA VAL A 143 15.20 2.17 9.25
C VAL A 143 15.62 3.41 8.46
N GLY A 144 14.66 4.19 7.94
CA GLY A 144 14.88 5.37 7.10
C GLY A 144 14.31 5.20 5.69
N LEU A 145 14.48 6.22 4.85
CA LEU A 145 14.16 6.13 3.42
C LEU A 145 15.10 5.16 2.68
N VAL A 146 14.50 4.35 1.81
CA VAL A 146 15.20 3.42 0.91
C VAL A 146 14.59 3.50 -0.48
N PRO A 147 15.34 3.15 -1.54
CA PRO A 147 14.74 2.94 -2.85
C PRO A 147 13.65 1.87 -2.75
N SER A 148 12.51 2.09 -3.41
CA SER A 148 11.48 1.06 -3.51
C SER A 148 12.07 -0.23 -4.09
N PRO A 149 11.62 -1.43 -3.67
CA PRO A 149 12.08 -2.68 -4.25
C PRO A 149 11.98 -2.68 -5.78
N GLY A 150 13.10 -3.01 -6.45
CA GLY A 150 13.25 -2.97 -7.91
C GLY A 150 13.64 -1.61 -8.51
N ALA A 151 13.71 -0.54 -7.71
CA ALA A 151 14.18 0.77 -8.16
C ALA A 151 15.72 0.90 -8.11
N GLN A 152 16.24 1.88 -8.84
CA GLN A 152 17.66 2.23 -8.79
C GLN A 152 18.03 2.91 -7.46
N SER A 153 19.32 3.03 -7.14
CA SER A 153 19.76 3.80 -5.97
C SER A 153 19.32 5.27 -6.07
N PHE A 154 19.12 5.93 -4.91
CA PHE A 154 18.72 7.34 -4.90
C PHE A 154 19.70 8.24 -5.67
N LEU A 155 21.00 7.97 -5.57
CA LEU A 155 22.02 8.71 -6.33
C LEU A 155 21.73 8.67 -7.83
N ARG A 156 21.38 7.50 -8.39
CA ARG A 156 21.06 7.37 -9.82
C ARG A 156 19.74 8.02 -10.19
N GLN A 157 18.71 7.86 -9.35
CA GLN A 157 17.42 8.51 -9.58
C GLN A 157 17.57 10.04 -9.61
N MET A 158 18.30 10.60 -8.63
CA MET A 158 18.49 12.05 -8.48
C MET A 158 19.51 12.63 -9.46
N ALA A 159 20.43 11.84 -10.02
CA ALA A 159 21.38 12.30 -11.04
C ALA A 159 20.71 12.81 -12.34
N THR A 160 19.41 12.53 -12.51
CA THR A 160 18.61 13.02 -13.65
C THR A 160 17.97 14.38 -13.41
N LEU A 161 18.01 14.89 -12.17
CA LEU A 161 17.36 16.15 -11.78
C LEU A 161 18.29 17.34 -12.05
N SER A 162 17.72 18.41 -12.57
CA SER A 162 18.41 19.69 -12.78
C SER A 162 18.30 20.57 -11.54
N VAL A 163 19.43 21.12 -11.07
CA VAL A 163 19.46 22.05 -9.92
C VAL A 163 18.94 23.44 -10.28
N ASP A 164 18.96 23.80 -11.57
CA ASP A 164 18.43 25.07 -12.08
C ASP A 164 16.91 25.03 -12.26
N THR A 165 16.29 23.87 -12.10
CA THR A 165 14.84 23.68 -12.21
C THR A 165 14.18 23.69 -10.84
N GLU A 166 13.07 24.41 -10.73
CA GLU A 166 12.16 24.29 -9.59
C GLU A 166 11.07 23.27 -9.95
N TYR A 167 10.94 22.22 -9.14
CA TYR A 167 9.97 21.15 -9.37
C TYR A 167 8.76 21.29 -8.45
N THR A 168 7.62 20.78 -8.93
CA THR A 168 6.47 20.44 -8.07
C THR A 168 6.58 18.98 -7.65
N LEU A 169 6.61 18.74 -6.33
CA LEU A 169 6.63 17.39 -5.77
C LEU A 169 5.20 16.85 -5.67
N ILE A 170 4.98 15.62 -6.14
CA ILE A 170 3.67 14.95 -6.11
C ILE A 170 3.71 13.73 -5.20
N GLU A 171 2.66 13.54 -4.39
CA GLU A 171 2.45 12.37 -3.53
C GLU A 171 0.97 11.95 -3.47
N ASP A 172 0.67 10.66 -3.26
CA ASP A 172 -0.72 10.20 -3.11
C ASP A 172 -1.40 10.75 -1.87
N ASP A 173 -0.74 10.57 -0.72
CA ASP A 173 -1.24 11.04 0.55
C ASP A 173 -0.17 11.52 1.52
N ILE A 174 -0.60 12.41 2.42
CA ILE A 174 0.19 12.91 3.53
C ILE A 174 -0.58 12.65 4.82
N PHE A 175 -0.12 11.65 5.58
CA PHE A 175 -0.56 11.45 6.95
C PHE A 175 0.27 12.29 7.94
N THR A 176 1.47 11.84 8.30
CA THR A 176 2.36 12.58 9.21
C THR A 176 3.35 13.51 8.50
N GLY A 177 3.43 13.45 7.16
CA GLY A 177 4.42 14.17 6.37
C GLY A 177 5.87 13.70 6.55
N GLY A 178 6.15 12.65 7.33
CA GLY A 178 7.51 12.18 7.60
C GLY A 178 8.30 11.82 6.34
N THR A 179 7.68 11.11 5.40
CA THR A 179 8.29 10.76 4.09
C THR A 179 8.68 12.03 3.32
N ILE A 180 7.76 12.97 3.18
CA ILE A 180 7.97 14.23 2.47
C ILE A 180 9.10 15.03 3.13
N LYS A 181 9.08 15.19 4.47
CA LYS A 181 10.12 15.90 5.21
C LYS A 181 11.52 15.28 4.97
N GLU A 182 11.63 13.96 4.90
CA GLU A 182 12.91 13.29 4.59
C GLU A 182 13.34 13.45 3.14
N VAL A 183 12.41 13.33 2.19
CA VAL A 183 12.67 13.55 0.76
C VAL A 183 13.13 14.97 0.49
N LEU A 184 12.46 15.98 1.04
CA LEU A 184 12.81 17.38 0.87
C LEU A 184 14.23 17.67 1.39
N ARG A 185 14.59 17.14 2.56
CA ARG A 185 15.97 17.26 3.09
C ARG A 185 17.00 16.62 2.16
N MET A 186 16.67 15.48 1.56
CA MET A 186 17.56 14.79 0.64
C MET A 186 17.77 15.60 -0.65
N LEU A 187 16.70 16.11 -1.24
CA LEU A 187 16.73 16.94 -2.45
C LEU A 187 17.44 18.28 -2.22
N GLN A 188 17.17 18.93 -1.09
CA GLN A 188 17.81 20.19 -0.70
C GLN A 188 19.34 20.05 -0.58
N ARG A 189 19.84 18.93 -0.02
CA ARG A 189 21.29 18.66 0.06
C ARG A 189 21.96 18.54 -1.31
N LEU A 190 21.20 18.19 -2.34
CA LEU A 190 21.67 18.14 -3.73
C LEU A 190 21.45 19.47 -4.48
N GLY A 191 20.91 20.49 -3.84
CA GLY A 191 20.57 21.75 -4.49
C GLY A 191 19.34 21.68 -5.40
N VAL A 192 18.57 20.58 -5.36
CA VAL A 192 17.31 20.48 -6.11
C VAL A 192 16.24 21.32 -5.41
N ARG A 193 15.59 22.20 -6.16
CA ARG A 193 14.58 23.13 -5.64
C ARG A 193 13.18 22.54 -5.78
N ILE A 194 12.42 22.57 -4.68
CA ILE A 194 11.02 22.18 -4.64
C ILE A 194 10.20 23.40 -4.23
N GLY A 195 9.40 23.93 -5.16
CA GLY A 195 8.59 25.12 -4.90
C GLY A 195 7.34 24.82 -4.07
N ARG A 196 6.75 23.64 -4.30
CA ARG A 196 5.54 23.19 -3.60
C ARG A 196 5.38 21.67 -3.63
N VAL A 197 4.52 21.16 -2.74
CA VAL A 197 4.04 19.78 -2.73
C VAL A 197 2.55 19.77 -3.06
N VAL A 198 2.14 18.96 -4.03
CA VAL A 198 0.73 18.69 -4.33
C VAL A 198 0.43 17.25 -3.96
N THR A 199 -0.65 17.02 -3.22
CA THR A 199 -1.04 15.67 -2.80
C THR A 199 -2.51 15.38 -3.03
N GLY A 200 -2.87 14.12 -3.20
CA GLY A 200 -4.27 13.70 -3.31
C GLY A 200 -5.01 13.93 -1.98
N ILE A 201 -4.50 13.35 -0.90
CA ILE A 201 -5.15 13.38 0.42
C ILE A 201 -4.18 13.91 1.46
N ARG A 202 -4.58 14.90 2.25
CA ARG A 202 -3.85 15.34 3.44
C ARG A 202 -4.68 15.15 4.69
N LEU A 203 -4.08 14.58 5.71
CA LEU A 203 -4.62 14.54 7.06
C LEU A 203 -3.89 15.61 7.89
N SER A 204 -4.66 16.36 8.66
CA SER A 204 -4.16 17.41 9.54
C SER A 204 -4.99 17.47 10.81
N ASP A 205 -4.32 17.63 11.95
CA ASP A 205 -4.98 18.04 13.19
C ASP A 205 -5.24 19.56 13.18
N GLU A 206 -5.90 20.09 14.22
CA GLU A 206 -6.23 21.53 14.32
C GLU A 206 -5.00 22.45 14.22
N ALA A 207 -3.84 21.98 14.68
CA ALA A 207 -2.58 22.73 14.66
C ALA A 207 -1.90 22.78 13.28
N ASP A 208 -2.41 22.04 12.28
CA ASP A 208 -1.86 21.87 10.93
C ASP A 208 -0.33 21.87 10.89
N ASP A 209 0.32 20.75 11.26
CA ASP A 209 1.80 20.66 11.29
C ASP A 209 2.39 20.98 9.90
N PRO A 210 2.99 22.17 9.71
CA PRO A 210 3.45 22.58 8.41
C PRO A 210 4.65 21.75 8.01
N ILE A 211 4.78 21.47 6.72
CA ILE A 211 6.01 20.90 6.18
C ILE A 211 6.98 22.06 5.97
N PRO A 212 8.09 22.16 6.74
CA PRO A 212 8.90 23.37 6.72
C PRO A 212 9.50 23.65 5.35
N GLY A 213 9.44 24.91 4.92
CA GLY A 213 10.08 25.38 3.70
C GLY A 213 9.32 25.09 2.40
N VAL A 214 8.09 24.56 2.46
CA VAL A 214 7.31 24.27 1.27
C VAL A 214 5.81 24.44 1.52
N VAL A 215 5.08 24.92 0.51
CA VAL A 215 3.62 24.96 0.54
C VAL A 215 3.08 23.57 0.19
N VAL A 216 2.11 23.08 0.97
CA VAL A 216 1.39 21.84 0.67
C VAL A 216 -0.02 22.18 0.18
N ASP A 217 -0.34 21.75 -1.04
CA ASP A 217 -1.60 22.03 -1.73
C ASP A 217 -2.35 20.72 -2.02
N PRO A 218 -3.16 20.23 -1.07
CA PRO A 218 -3.88 18.97 -1.23
C PRO A 218 -5.14 19.13 -2.10
N VAL A 219 -5.51 18.07 -2.83
CA VAL A 219 -6.84 17.97 -3.47
C VAL A 219 -7.92 17.85 -2.40
N LEU A 220 -7.71 16.96 -1.44
CA LEU A 220 -8.61 16.70 -0.32
C LEU A 220 -7.87 16.85 1.00
N GLN A 221 -8.40 17.65 1.92
CA GLN A 221 -7.85 17.81 3.26
C GLN A 221 -8.87 17.40 4.31
N TYR A 222 -8.51 16.41 5.12
CA TYR A 222 -9.23 16.08 6.34
C TYR A 222 -8.65 16.88 7.52
N ARG A 223 -9.52 17.58 8.25
CA ARG A 223 -9.18 18.30 9.46
C ARG A 223 -9.86 17.66 10.66
N ILE A 224 -9.08 17.17 11.61
CA ILE A 224 -9.62 16.63 12.86
C ILE A 224 -9.94 17.81 13.78
N LEU A 225 -11.18 17.85 14.29
CA LEU A 225 -11.67 18.86 15.23
C LEU A 225 -11.73 18.32 16.66
N GLY A 226 -11.30 19.12 17.63
CA GLY A 226 -11.37 18.82 19.05
C GLY A 226 -10.53 17.60 19.46
N SER A 227 -9.36 17.39 18.82
CA SER A 227 -8.52 16.22 19.11
C SER A 227 -7.99 16.27 20.54
N SER A 228 -8.36 15.27 21.36
CA SER A 228 -7.56 14.90 22.53
C SER A 228 -6.48 13.93 22.08
N GLU A 229 -5.29 13.97 22.68
CA GLU A 229 -4.11 13.15 22.31
C GLU A 229 -4.34 11.62 22.28
N LYS A 230 -5.49 11.11 22.75
CA LYS A 230 -5.69 9.69 23.02
C LYS A 230 -6.29 8.87 21.88
N THR A 231 -6.96 9.49 20.90
CA THR A 231 -7.60 8.74 19.79
C THR A 231 -7.66 9.58 18.51
N HIS A 232 -6.96 9.16 17.45
CA HIS A 232 -7.15 9.73 16.11
C HIS A 232 -8.44 9.14 15.50
N PRO A 233 -9.45 9.95 15.14
CA PRO A 233 -10.72 9.46 14.60
C PRO A 233 -10.64 9.13 13.10
N LEU A 234 -9.44 9.08 12.52
CA LEU A 234 -9.24 9.07 11.09
C LEU A 234 -7.94 8.34 10.71
N GLU A 235 -8.02 7.51 9.67
CA GLU A 235 -6.89 6.80 9.06
C GLU A 235 -6.96 6.84 7.53
N ILE A 236 -5.80 6.64 6.89
CA ILE A 236 -5.71 6.33 5.46
C ILE A 236 -5.31 4.87 5.29
N ALA A 237 -6.06 4.14 4.48
CA ALA A 237 -5.75 2.75 4.18
C ALA A 237 -6.15 2.36 2.76
N ASP A 238 -5.18 1.90 1.97
CA ASP A 238 -5.49 1.35 0.66
C ASP A 238 -5.64 -0.19 0.72
N PRO A 239 -6.73 -0.77 0.19
CA PRO A 239 -6.91 -2.23 0.14
C PRO A 239 -5.73 -2.98 -0.48
N ARG A 240 -5.03 -2.38 -1.45
CA ARG A 240 -3.85 -2.96 -2.10
C ARG A 240 -2.74 -3.34 -1.12
N ASN A 241 -2.65 -2.66 0.03
CA ASN A 241 -1.62 -2.91 1.04
C ASN A 241 -1.87 -4.20 1.82
N PHE A 242 -3.08 -4.77 1.73
CA PHE A 242 -3.46 -6.05 2.34
C PHE A 242 -3.41 -7.22 1.34
N LEU A 243 -3.25 -6.95 0.04
CA LEU A 243 -3.18 -7.96 -1.00
C LEU A 243 -1.74 -8.49 -1.14
N LEU A 244 -1.55 -9.78 -0.88
CA LEU A 244 -0.31 -10.50 -1.16
C LEU A 244 -0.04 -10.45 -2.66
N GLY A 245 1.17 -10.09 -3.08
CA GLY A 245 1.54 -10.11 -4.51
C GLY A 245 1.48 -8.76 -5.22
N LEU A 246 1.10 -7.67 -4.54
CA LEU A 246 0.91 -6.37 -5.19
C LEU A 246 1.65 -5.19 -4.54
N SER A 247 1.20 -4.76 -3.36
CA SER A 247 1.72 -3.59 -2.64
C SER A 247 2.08 -3.97 -1.21
N GLY A 248 2.18 -2.99 -0.31
CA GLY A 248 2.45 -3.16 1.10
C GLY A 248 3.74 -2.48 1.54
N LEU A 249 4.17 -2.83 2.75
CA LEU A 249 5.23 -2.16 3.49
C LEU A 249 6.57 -2.58 2.92
N VAL A 250 7.50 -1.63 2.76
CA VAL A 250 8.87 -1.98 2.40
C VAL A 250 9.60 -2.48 3.64
N VAL A 251 9.96 -3.76 3.63
CA VAL A 251 10.59 -4.45 4.75
C VAL A 251 11.94 -5.03 4.37
N ARG A 252 12.86 -5.07 5.35
CA ARG A 252 14.18 -5.68 5.21
C ARG A 252 14.10 -7.16 5.55
N LEU A 253 14.56 -8.01 4.64
CA LEU A 253 14.68 -9.45 4.84
C LEU A 253 15.93 -9.83 5.65
N PRO A 254 16.01 -11.06 6.20
CA PRO A 254 17.18 -11.53 6.94
C PRO A 254 18.49 -11.52 6.14
N ASP A 255 18.42 -11.68 4.81
CA ASP A 255 19.57 -11.57 3.90
C ASP A 255 20.00 -10.11 3.64
N GLY A 256 19.30 -9.15 4.23
CA GLY A 256 19.56 -7.72 4.12
C GLY A 256 18.88 -7.03 2.93
N SER A 257 18.25 -7.79 2.02
CA SER A 257 17.53 -7.25 0.85
C SER A 257 16.21 -6.58 1.25
N TRP A 258 15.65 -5.79 0.33
CA TRP A 258 14.39 -5.06 0.53
C TRP A 258 13.27 -5.67 -0.30
N THR A 259 12.11 -5.88 0.33
CA THR A 259 10.91 -6.42 -0.31
C THR A 259 9.64 -5.67 0.10
N ARG A 260 8.48 -6.05 -0.44
CA ARG A 260 7.15 -5.59 -0.01
C ARG A 260 6.38 -6.71 0.69
N ALA A 261 5.81 -6.37 1.85
CA ALA A 261 4.99 -7.26 2.63
C ALA A 261 3.59 -6.67 2.91
N PRO A 262 2.52 -7.48 2.87
CA PRO A 262 1.19 -6.99 3.13
C PRO A 262 0.99 -6.63 4.62
N TYR A 263 0.00 -5.78 4.90
CA TYR A 263 -0.28 -5.21 6.24
C TYR A 263 -1.04 -6.20 7.15
N TRP A 264 -0.46 -7.38 7.38
CA TRP A 264 -0.99 -8.37 8.31
C TRP A 264 0.12 -9.30 8.83
N LEU A 265 -0.14 -9.93 9.98
CA LEU A 265 0.77 -10.91 10.60
C LEU A 265 0.89 -12.17 9.73
N PRO A 266 2.10 -12.75 9.60
CA PRO A 266 3.28 -12.51 10.43
C PRO A 266 4.15 -11.34 9.95
N PHE A 267 3.89 -10.78 8.77
CA PHE A 267 4.85 -9.87 8.14
C PHE A 267 4.85 -8.47 8.75
N VAL A 268 3.67 -7.92 9.03
CA VAL A 268 3.48 -6.55 9.49
C VAL A 268 2.38 -6.52 10.53
N ARG A 269 2.66 -5.89 11.67
CA ARG A 269 1.66 -5.59 12.70
C ARG A 269 0.66 -4.57 12.18
N ALA A 270 -0.59 -4.97 12.03
CA ALA A 270 -1.61 -4.09 11.48
C ALA A 270 -1.95 -2.95 12.45
N SER A 271 -1.85 -3.17 13.77
CA SER A 271 -2.14 -2.16 14.81
C SER A 271 -1.23 -0.93 14.77
N VAL A 272 -0.04 -1.04 14.17
CA VAL A 272 0.89 0.10 13.99
C VAL A 272 0.78 0.75 12.61
N ARG A 273 -0.21 0.31 11.81
CA ARG A 273 -0.42 0.76 10.42
C ARG A 273 -1.80 1.30 10.16
N ILE A 274 -2.79 0.80 10.88
CA ILE A 274 -4.18 1.18 10.81
C ILE A 274 -4.77 0.95 12.21
N GLY A 275 -5.81 1.70 12.58
CA GLY A 275 -6.38 1.75 13.94
C GLY A 275 -7.03 0.47 14.49
N ILE A 276 -6.50 -0.70 14.16
CA ILE A 276 -6.84 -2.00 14.75
C ILE A 276 -6.17 -2.10 16.12
N SER A 277 -6.90 -2.59 17.12
CA SER A 277 -6.32 -2.79 18.45
C SER A 277 -5.33 -3.96 18.44
N ALA A 278 -4.33 -3.94 19.33
CA ALA A 278 -3.28 -4.96 19.37
C ALA A 278 -3.85 -6.37 19.62
N GLU A 279 -4.97 -6.46 20.34
CA GLU A 279 -5.66 -7.70 20.69
C GLU A 279 -6.39 -8.33 19.49
N CYS A 280 -6.67 -7.56 18.45
CA CYS A 280 -7.36 -8.02 17.24
C CYS A 280 -6.41 -8.31 16.07
N GLU A 281 -5.08 -8.24 16.26
CA GLU A 281 -4.12 -8.38 15.15
C GLU A 281 -4.16 -9.77 14.51
N GLU A 282 -4.21 -10.84 15.30
CA GLU A 282 -4.27 -12.21 14.80
C GLU A 282 -5.59 -12.48 14.08
N GLU A 283 -6.70 -12.05 14.68
CA GLU A 283 -8.02 -12.16 14.05
C GLU A 283 -8.06 -11.41 12.71
N PHE A 284 -7.54 -10.18 12.67
CA PHE A 284 -7.46 -9.41 11.44
C PHE A 284 -6.58 -10.10 10.40
N ALA A 285 -5.44 -10.65 10.80
CA ALA A 285 -4.53 -11.34 9.90
C ALA A 285 -5.20 -12.56 9.25
N LEU A 286 -5.94 -13.36 10.02
CA LEU A 286 -6.70 -14.50 9.50
C LEU A 286 -7.79 -14.05 8.51
N LEU A 287 -8.53 -12.97 8.82
CA LEU A 287 -9.54 -12.43 7.92
C LEU A 287 -8.94 -11.87 6.63
N ALA A 288 -7.81 -11.16 6.72
CA ALA A 288 -7.10 -10.62 5.56
C ALA A 288 -6.51 -11.74 4.69
N MET A 289 -5.95 -12.79 5.30
CA MET A 289 -5.47 -13.98 4.57
C MET A 289 -6.63 -14.74 3.91
N GLN A 290 -7.78 -14.85 4.58
CA GLN A 290 -8.98 -15.43 3.98
C GLN A 290 -9.46 -14.62 2.77
N ALA A 291 -9.46 -13.28 2.85
CA ALA A 291 -9.80 -12.42 1.71
C ALA A 291 -8.83 -12.63 0.53
N ASN A 292 -7.54 -12.82 0.80
CA ASN A 292 -6.55 -13.17 -0.22
C ASN A 292 -6.82 -14.56 -0.83
N LEU A 293 -7.12 -15.56 0.00
CA LEU A 293 -7.40 -16.94 -0.43
C LEU A 293 -8.62 -16.97 -1.36
N ASP A 294 -9.67 -16.26 -0.97
CA ASP A 294 -10.89 -16.08 -1.76
C ASP A 294 -10.60 -15.41 -3.10
N PHE A 295 -9.86 -14.30 -3.09
CA PHE A 295 -9.47 -13.56 -4.28
C PHE A 295 -8.74 -14.46 -5.29
N TYR A 296 -7.69 -15.16 -4.85
CA TYR A 296 -6.92 -16.05 -5.73
C TYR A 296 -7.73 -17.27 -6.18
N SER A 297 -8.56 -17.85 -5.31
CA SER A 297 -9.41 -18.99 -5.66
C SER A 297 -10.42 -18.64 -6.75
N ARG A 298 -11.04 -17.45 -6.67
CA ARG A 298 -11.99 -16.97 -7.68
C ARG A 298 -11.28 -16.69 -9.00
N ILE A 299 -10.12 -16.02 -8.99
CA ILE A 299 -9.31 -15.79 -10.19
C ILE A 299 -8.92 -17.11 -10.86
N GLN A 300 -8.44 -18.10 -10.10
CA GLN A 300 -8.05 -19.40 -10.65
C GLN A 300 -9.22 -20.10 -11.33
N ARG A 301 -10.41 -20.05 -10.71
CA ARG A 301 -11.63 -20.64 -11.26
C ARG A 301 -12.04 -19.95 -12.56
N SER A 302 -12.06 -18.61 -12.56
CA SER A 302 -12.47 -17.83 -13.74
C SER A 302 -11.49 -17.94 -14.90
N LEU A 303 -10.19 -18.02 -14.63
CA LEU A 303 -9.16 -18.14 -15.67
C LEU A 303 -8.83 -19.58 -16.08
N GLY A 304 -9.37 -20.59 -15.37
CA GLY A 304 -9.07 -22.00 -15.60
C GLY A 304 -7.59 -22.36 -15.42
N ARG A 305 -6.84 -21.62 -14.60
CA ARG A 305 -5.40 -21.85 -14.36
C ARG A 305 -5.02 -21.67 -12.90
N ILE A 306 -4.04 -22.43 -12.46
CA ILE A 306 -3.46 -22.29 -11.10
C ILE A 306 -2.52 -21.08 -11.07
N VAL A 307 -2.71 -20.19 -10.09
CA VAL A 307 -1.82 -19.07 -9.78
C VAL A 307 -0.78 -19.57 -8.78
N ARG A 308 0.49 -19.49 -9.14
CA ARG A 308 1.64 -19.94 -8.33
C ARG A 308 2.40 -18.75 -7.77
N ILE A 309 3.23 -19.00 -6.75
CA ILE A 309 4.16 -17.99 -6.25
C ILE A 309 5.07 -17.46 -7.36
N SER A 310 5.50 -18.31 -8.30
CA SER A 310 6.30 -17.89 -9.45
C SER A 310 5.62 -16.84 -10.33
N ASP A 311 4.28 -16.78 -10.34
CA ASP A 311 3.54 -15.76 -11.06
C ASP A 311 3.73 -14.38 -10.41
N PHE A 312 3.96 -14.26 -9.10
CA PHE A 312 4.05 -12.96 -8.41
C PHE A 312 5.28 -12.11 -8.82
N PRO A 313 5.24 -10.78 -8.60
CA PRO A 313 6.41 -9.92 -8.78
C PRO A 313 7.57 -10.35 -7.86
N SER A 314 8.82 -10.13 -8.31
CA SER A 314 10.03 -10.58 -7.58
C SER A 314 10.00 -10.27 -6.09
N PRO A 315 9.68 -9.03 -5.63
CA PRO A 315 9.69 -8.74 -4.20
C PRO A 315 8.89 -9.75 -3.38
N VAL A 316 7.65 -10.07 -3.78
CA VAL A 316 6.81 -10.98 -3.00
C VAL A 316 7.30 -12.43 -3.08
N ARG A 317 7.89 -12.83 -4.21
CA ARG A 317 8.55 -14.14 -4.32
C ARG A 317 9.73 -14.26 -3.37
N ASP A 318 10.53 -13.22 -3.30
CA ASP A 318 11.70 -13.13 -2.43
C ASP A 318 11.27 -13.14 -0.95
N LEU A 319 10.17 -12.43 -0.61
CA LEU A 319 9.58 -12.47 0.73
C LEU A 319 9.22 -13.89 1.16
N LEU A 320 8.41 -14.59 0.35
CA LEU A 320 7.87 -15.89 0.73
C LEU A 320 8.95 -16.99 0.73
N SER A 321 9.90 -16.92 -0.20
CA SER A 321 10.98 -17.91 -0.30
C SER A 321 12.05 -17.72 0.76
N THR A 322 12.49 -16.48 1.03
CA THR A 322 13.50 -16.20 2.06
C THR A 322 12.99 -16.52 3.46
N LEU A 323 11.70 -16.32 3.72
CA LEU A 323 11.08 -16.71 5.00
C LEU A 323 10.72 -18.21 5.08
N GLY A 324 10.90 -18.96 3.99
CA GLY A 324 10.58 -20.40 3.95
C GLY A 324 9.08 -20.71 3.96
N PHE A 325 8.23 -19.74 3.63
CA PHE A 325 6.76 -19.91 3.66
C PHE A 325 6.23 -20.61 2.41
N ALA A 326 6.89 -20.48 1.26
CA ALA A 326 6.50 -21.15 0.04
C ALA A 326 7.64 -21.29 -0.97
N GLN A 327 7.54 -22.29 -1.85
CA GLN A 327 8.40 -22.45 -3.01
C GLN A 327 7.78 -21.78 -4.24
N MET A 328 8.57 -21.54 -5.28
CA MET A 328 8.09 -20.90 -6.52
C MET A 328 6.97 -21.69 -7.21
N SER A 329 6.97 -23.01 -7.10
CA SER A 329 5.96 -23.90 -7.70
C SER A 329 4.67 -23.99 -6.87
N THR A 330 4.68 -23.54 -5.62
CA THR A 330 3.54 -23.63 -4.70
C THR A 330 2.37 -22.80 -5.24
N PRO A 331 1.14 -23.36 -5.32
CA PRO A 331 -0.05 -22.56 -5.60
C PRO A 331 -0.27 -21.49 -4.52
N ALA A 332 -0.68 -20.28 -4.91
CA ALA A 332 -0.88 -19.17 -3.99
C ALA A 332 -1.89 -19.51 -2.88
N CYS A 333 -2.97 -20.22 -3.22
CA CYS A 333 -3.97 -20.67 -2.25
C CYS A 333 -3.38 -21.60 -1.19
N ILE A 334 -2.56 -22.58 -1.60
CA ILE A 334 -1.91 -23.52 -0.67
C ILE A 334 -0.93 -22.79 0.25
N ALA A 335 -0.19 -21.81 -0.28
CA ALA A 335 0.72 -21.00 0.55
C ALA A 335 -0.06 -20.19 1.62
N LEU A 336 -1.21 -19.62 1.25
CA LEU A 336 -2.08 -18.89 2.19
C LEU A 336 -2.67 -19.81 3.26
N GLU A 337 -3.21 -20.97 2.89
CA GLU A 337 -3.75 -21.96 3.82
C GLU A 337 -2.68 -22.46 4.82
N HIS A 338 -1.47 -22.70 4.33
CA HIS A 338 -0.34 -23.07 5.17
C HIS A 338 0.00 -21.94 6.16
N MET A 339 0.13 -20.69 5.68
CA MET A 339 0.41 -19.55 6.56
C MET A 339 -0.68 -19.33 7.62
N MET A 340 -1.95 -19.54 7.27
CA MET A 340 -3.07 -19.44 8.22
C MET A 340 -3.02 -20.53 9.29
N THR A 341 -2.69 -21.76 8.89
CA THR A 341 -2.62 -22.92 9.80
C THR A 341 -1.45 -22.81 10.78
N HIS A 342 -0.35 -22.17 10.35
CA HIS A 342 0.90 -22.06 11.11
C HIS A 342 1.18 -20.61 11.55
N LEU A 343 0.15 -19.78 11.69
CA LEU A 343 0.30 -18.34 11.94
C LEU A 343 1.16 -18.06 13.19
N ASP A 344 0.88 -18.71 14.32
CA ASP A 344 1.61 -18.50 15.58
C ASP A 344 3.11 -18.77 15.43
N GLN A 345 3.45 -19.91 14.81
CA GLN A 345 4.83 -20.30 14.54
C GLN A 345 5.54 -19.28 13.64
N HIS A 346 4.82 -18.75 12.64
CA HIS A 346 5.35 -17.73 11.75
C HIS A 346 5.51 -16.38 12.45
N ILE A 347 4.61 -15.99 13.35
CA ILE A 347 4.74 -14.78 14.18
C ILE A 347 5.98 -14.89 15.05
N GLU A 348 6.18 -16.02 15.75
CA GLU A 348 7.37 -16.25 16.56
C GLU A 348 8.66 -16.19 15.72
N THR A 349 8.64 -16.80 14.54
CA THR A 349 9.79 -16.80 13.62
C THR A 349 10.15 -15.40 13.13
N VAL A 350 9.14 -14.61 12.74
CA VAL A 350 9.34 -13.32 12.06
C VAL A 350 9.50 -12.16 13.04
N ILE A 351 8.75 -12.18 14.14
CA ILE A 351 8.68 -11.08 15.12
C ILE A 351 9.42 -11.46 16.40
N GLY A 352 9.30 -12.70 16.88
CA GLY A 352 10.03 -13.21 18.05
C GLY A 352 11.51 -13.53 17.75
N GLY A 353 11.85 -13.74 16.48
CA GLY A 353 13.15 -14.18 15.99
C GLY A 353 14.25 -13.11 15.99
N GLY A 354 14.69 -12.69 17.17
CA GLY A 354 16.05 -12.17 17.37
C GLY A 354 17.14 -13.26 17.36
N ARG A 355 16.82 -14.47 16.89
CA ARG A 355 17.71 -15.65 16.89
C ARG A 355 17.89 -16.19 15.47
N THR A 356 19.14 -16.57 15.19
CA THR A 356 19.72 -16.86 13.88
C THR A 356 19.06 -18.01 13.10
N THR A 357 18.95 -17.81 11.79
CA THR A 357 18.30 -18.56 10.70
C THR A 357 18.70 -20.03 10.48
N THR A 358 19.39 -20.69 11.41
CA THR A 358 19.97 -22.03 11.15
C THR A 358 18.95 -23.18 11.31
N GLU A 359 17.81 -22.98 11.98
CA GLU A 359 16.89 -24.07 12.34
C GLU A 359 15.70 -24.27 11.38
N ILE A 360 15.37 -23.28 10.54
CA ILE A 360 14.14 -23.28 9.72
C ILE A 360 14.24 -24.22 8.50
N ARG A 361 15.44 -24.62 8.06
CA ARG A 361 15.61 -25.45 6.86
C ARG A 361 15.10 -26.89 6.98
N ASN A 362 14.70 -27.34 8.17
CA ASN A 362 14.33 -28.73 8.43
C ASN A 362 12.81 -29.00 8.50
N SER A 363 11.93 -28.01 8.30
CA SER A 363 10.48 -28.17 8.47
C SER A 363 9.64 -28.18 7.19
N VAL A 364 10.24 -28.14 5.99
CA VAL A 364 9.46 -28.29 4.74
C VAL A 364 9.13 -29.77 4.50
N PRO A 365 7.85 -30.18 4.38
CA PRO A 365 7.51 -31.58 4.13
C PRO A 365 7.87 -31.97 2.69
N SER A 366 8.83 -32.89 2.52
CA SER A 366 9.04 -33.61 1.26
C SER A 366 7.91 -34.64 1.07
N GLY A 367 6.76 -34.18 0.60
CA GLY A 367 5.52 -34.95 0.57
C GLY A 367 4.86 -35.10 -0.79
N ALA A 368 5.61 -35.26 -1.88
CA ALA A 368 5.04 -35.68 -3.17
C ALA A 368 5.24 -37.19 -3.35
N LYS A 369 4.34 -38.00 -2.79
CA LYS A 369 4.19 -39.40 -3.21
C LYS A 369 3.41 -39.42 -4.52
N SER A 370 4.13 -39.82 -5.57
CA SER A 370 3.61 -40.39 -6.82
C SER A 370 2.40 -41.29 -6.56
N LEU A 371 1.25 -40.92 -7.11
CA LEU A 371 0.19 -41.87 -7.44
C LEU A 371 0.28 -42.16 -8.94
N ARG A 372 0.27 -43.47 -9.24
CA ARG A 372 0.35 -44.07 -10.57
C ARG A 372 -0.78 -43.64 -11.49
#